data_AF-A0A957H8P0-F1
#
_entry.id   AF-A0A957H8P0-F1
#
_cell.length_a   1.000
_cell.length_b   1.000
_cell.length_c   1.000
_cell.angle_alpha   90.00
_cell.angle_beta   90.00
_cell.angle_gamma   90.00
#
_symmetry.space_group_name_H-M   'P 1'
#
loop_
_entity.id
_entity.type
_entity.pdbx_description
1 polymer ?
#
loop_
_entity_poly.entity_id
_entity_poly.type
_entity_poly.pdbx_seq_one_letter_code
_entity_poly.pdbx_strand_id
1 'polypeptide(L)'
;LGQRSAEQIPVLLGLPAGTSEDQLKALGAAAASSGAIALFHAVGLTPEAPTLAAALGDQPAEDVIVVSLDDLRATRQELSTVPDGPIGVVALGSPHFSLAEFGALLPLLDEYAVHPDVEFIVCTNRFVLAQLARNGWRERLQAHNVRLVVDTCVVVTPIVRSQGRVLMTNSGKFAHYTPGNIGLQVIFGSLRECVRSAAQGFVWRDDSLWGMV
;
A
#
# COMPACT_ATOMS: atom_id res chain seq x y z
N LEU A 1 -11.83 5.90 -4.34
CA LEU A 1 -11.80 7.32 -3.91
C LEU A 1 -11.39 8.23 -5.07
N GLY A 2 -10.11 8.23 -5.48
CA GLY A 2 -9.61 9.11 -6.55
C GLY A 2 -10.45 9.11 -7.83
N GLN A 3 -10.74 7.94 -8.39
CA GLN A 3 -11.53 7.79 -9.61
C GLN A 3 -12.97 8.35 -9.51
N ARG A 4 -13.57 8.37 -8.32
CA ARG A 4 -14.99 8.72 -8.13
C ARG A 4 -15.22 10.14 -7.62
N SER A 5 -14.19 10.77 -7.05
CA SER A 5 -14.31 12.10 -6.44
C SER A 5 -13.69 13.22 -7.29
N ALA A 6 -13.06 12.89 -8.43
CA ALA A 6 -12.45 13.86 -9.35
C ALA A 6 -11.56 14.91 -8.63
N GLU A 7 -11.99 16.16 -8.59
CA GLU A 7 -11.31 17.29 -7.91
C GLU A 7 -12.02 17.74 -6.61
N GLN A 8 -13.12 17.08 -6.23
CA GLN A 8 -13.84 17.39 -4.98
C GLN A 8 -13.06 16.93 -3.74
N ILE A 9 -13.43 17.47 -2.57
CA ILE A 9 -12.88 17.08 -1.27
C ILE A 9 -13.83 16.05 -0.63
N PRO A 10 -13.54 14.74 -0.71
CA PRO A 10 -14.43 13.73 -0.17
C PRO A 10 -14.42 13.72 1.36
N VAL A 11 -15.61 13.52 1.94
CA VAL A 11 -15.79 13.20 3.36
C VAL A 11 -16.06 11.72 3.51
N LEU A 12 -15.18 11.01 4.22
CA LEU A 12 -15.26 9.58 4.45
C LEU A 12 -16.00 9.30 5.75
N LEU A 13 -17.13 8.60 5.63
CA LEU A 13 -17.94 8.11 6.74
C LEU A 13 -17.85 6.59 6.83
N GLY A 14 -17.73 6.05 8.04
CA GLY A 14 -17.78 4.60 8.29
C GLY A 14 -16.44 3.88 8.31
N LEU A 15 -15.32 4.60 8.32
CA LEU A 15 -14.01 3.99 8.58
C LEU A 15 -13.95 3.44 10.02
N PRO A 16 -13.26 2.31 10.27
CA PRO A 16 -13.10 1.77 11.62
C PRO A 16 -12.43 2.79 12.56
N ALA A 17 -12.88 2.86 13.81
CA ALA A 17 -12.31 3.79 14.81
C ALA A 17 -10.81 3.55 15.08
N GLY A 18 -10.34 2.31 14.86
CA GLY A 18 -8.92 1.94 14.98
C GLY A 18 -8.08 2.20 13.72
N THR A 19 -8.59 2.96 12.75
CA THR A 19 -7.83 3.25 11.52
C THR A 19 -6.58 4.05 11.86
N SER A 20 -5.41 3.51 11.49
CA SER A 20 -4.12 4.13 11.81
C SER A 20 -3.75 5.24 10.82
N GLU A 21 -2.82 6.10 11.23
CA GLU A 21 -2.23 7.10 10.33
C GLU A 21 -1.62 6.46 9.08
N ASP A 22 -0.97 5.30 9.20
CA ASP A 22 -0.42 4.58 8.04
C ASP A 22 -1.50 4.10 7.06
N GLN A 23 -2.68 3.73 7.55
CA GLN A 23 -3.82 3.35 6.70
C GLN A 23 -4.41 4.58 5.99
N LEU A 24 -4.58 5.70 6.70
CA LEU A 24 -5.02 6.97 6.09
C LEU A 24 -4.00 7.49 5.07
N LYS A 25 -2.71 7.37 5.38
CA LYS A 25 -1.58 7.69 4.50
C LYS A 25 -1.63 6.85 3.21
N ALA A 26 -1.84 5.54 3.32
CA ALA A 26 -1.98 4.66 2.16
C ALA A 26 -3.20 5.02 1.31
N LEU A 27 -4.34 5.30 1.95
CA LEU A 27 -5.56 5.74 1.28
C LEU A 27 -5.36 7.04 0.51
N GLY A 28 -4.77 8.06 1.14
CA GLY A 28 -4.48 9.35 0.52
C GLY A 28 -3.55 9.22 -0.68
N ALA A 29 -2.48 8.43 -0.57
CA ALA A 29 -1.56 8.21 -1.69
C ALA A 29 -2.23 7.50 -2.87
N ALA A 30 -3.07 6.50 -2.63
CA ALA A 30 -3.83 5.83 -3.68
C ALA A 30 -4.86 6.77 -4.32
N ALA A 31 -5.55 7.58 -3.51
CA ALA A 31 -6.52 8.56 -3.99
C ALA A 31 -5.88 9.63 -4.87
N ALA A 32 -4.74 10.19 -4.46
CA ALA A 32 -3.98 11.18 -5.23
C ALA A 32 -3.29 10.59 -6.49
N SER A 33 -3.10 9.27 -6.55
CA SER A 33 -2.53 8.62 -7.75
C SER A 33 -3.60 8.30 -8.78
N SER A 34 -4.76 7.85 -8.32
CA SER A 34 -5.90 7.46 -9.18
C SER A 34 -6.84 8.62 -9.53
N GLY A 35 -6.67 9.78 -8.90
CA GLY A 35 -7.40 11.02 -9.13
C GLY A 35 -6.64 12.22 -8.55
N ALA A 36 -7.13 13.44 -8.75
CA ALA A 36 -6.46 14.67 -8.33
C ALA A 36 -6.82 15.08 -6.89
N ILE A 37 -7.02 14.12 -5.99
CA ILE A 37 -7.49 14.38 -4.63
C ILE A 37 -6.34 14.93 -3.79
N ALA A 38 -6.43 16.22 -3.47
CA ALA A 38 -5.46 16.92 -2.62
C ALA A 38 -5.73 16.73 -1.11
N LEU A 39 -6.99 16.54 -0.74
CA LEU A 39 -7.45 16.48 0.64
C LEU A 39 -8.68 15.57 0.75
N PHE A 40 -8.83 14.90 1.89
CA PHE A 40 -10.07 14.26 2.29
C PHE A 40 -10.27 14.47 3.80
N HIS A 41 -11.51 14.34 4.25
CA HIS A 41 -11.85 14.32 5.67
C HIS A 41 -12.27 12.91 6.08
N ALA A 42 -11.85 12.43 7.24
CA ALA A 42 -12.31 11.14 7.77
C ALA A 42 -13.05 11.37 9.09
N VAL A 43 -14.37 11.18 9.07
CA VAL A 43 -15.24 11.53 10.19
C VAL A 43 -14.84 10.75 11.45
N GLY A 44 -14.56 11.48 12.52
CA GLY A 44 -14.13 10.95 13.82
C GLY A 44 -12.65 10.54 13.89
N LEU A 45 -11.90 10.69 12.80
CA LEU A 45 -10.48 10.32 12.72
C LEU A 45 -9.58 11.52 12.45
N THR A 46 -9.95 12.40 11.52
CA THR A 46 -9.18 13.62 11.27
C THR A 46 -9.61 14.75 12.21
N PRO A 47 -8.68 15.54 12.78
CA PRO A 47 -8.99 16.52 13.82
C PRO A 47 -10.07 17.56 13.45
N GLU A 48 -10.10 17.96 12.18
CA GLU A 48 -11.05 18.94 11.64
C GLU A 48 -12.43 18.36 11.33
N ALA A 49 -12.59 17.03 11.37
CA ALA A 49 -13.83 16.33 11.01
C ALA A 49 -14.37 15.47 12.18
N PRO A 50 -14.63 16.03 13.37
CA PRO A 50 -15.14 15.25 14.50
C PRO A 50 -16.55 14.68 14.25
N THR A 51 -17.34 15.32 13.38
CA THR A 51 -18.67 14.88 12.96
C THR A 51 -18.84 15.10 11.45
N LEU A 52 -19.83 14.42 10.85
CA LEU A 52 -20.19 14.63 9.44
C LEU A 52 -20.60 16.09 9.18
N ALA A 53 -21.38 16.68 10.10
CA ALA A 53 -21.81 18.08 9.99
C ALA A 53 -20.62 19.04 9.99
N ALA A 54 -19.64 18.84 10.88
CA ALA A 54 -18.42 19.66 10.91
C ALA A 54 -17.60 19.50 9.62
N ALA A 55 -17.46 18.27 9.10
CA ALA A 55 -16.72 17.99 7.89
C ALA A 55 -17.36 18.59 6.61
N LEU A 56 -18.69 18.73 6.59
CA LEU A 56 -19.44 19.35 5.50
C LEU A 56 -19.70 20.86 5.72
N GLY A 57 -19.22 21.45 6.83
CA GLY A 57 -19.48 22.85 7.15
C GLY A 57 -20.97 23.18 7.31
N ASP A 58 -21.72 22.27 7.93
CA ASP A 58 -23.19 22.35 8.10
C ASP A 58 -23.98 22.48 6.78
N GLN A 59 -23.38 22.09 5.65
CA GLN A 59 -24.03 22.01 4.34
C GLN A 59 -24.44 20.57 3.99
N PRO A 60 -25.45 20.37 3.12
CA PRO A 60 -25.71 19.05 2.54
C PRO A 60 -24.54 18.61 1.64
N ALA A 61 -24.30 17.30 1.58
CA ALA A 61 -23.36 16.74 0.61
C ALA A 61 -23.86 16.93 -0.82
N GLU A 62 -22.98 17.34 -1.74
CA GLU A 62 -23.29 17.49 -3.16
C GLU A 62 -23.60 16.14 -3.83
N ASP A 63 -22.88 15.10 -3.43
CA ASP A 63 -23.07 13.73 -3.88
C ASP A 63 -22.76 12.74 -2.75
N VAL A 64 -23.39 11.57 -2.77
CA VAL A 64 -23.23 10.51 -1.78
C VAL A 64 -22.98 9.19 -2.49
N ILE A 65 -21.76 8.67 -2.31
CA ILE A 65 -21.33 7.40 -2.89
C ILE A 65 -21.27 6.34 -1.80
N VAL A 66 -22.13 5.33 -1.89
CA VAL A 66 -22.07 4.16 -1.01
C VAL A 66 -20.99 3.22 -1.54
N VAL A 67 -20.04 2.86 -0.67
CA VAL A 67 -18.95 1.91 -1.00
C VAL A 67 -19.29 0.54 -0.43
N SER A 68 -19.46 -0.43 -1.31
CA SER A 68 -19.71 -1.84 -0.97
C SER A 68 -18.42 -2.65 -0.94
N LEU A 69 -18.48 -3.87 -0.39
CA LEU A 69 -17.36 -4.82 -0.45
C LEU A 69 -17.04 -5.22 -1.90
N ASP A 70 -18.05 -5.28 -2.77
CA ASP A 70 -17.85 -5.61 -4.18
C ASP A 70 -17.10 -4.49 -4.93
N ASP A 71 -17.32 -3.22 -4.56
CA ASP A 71 -16.50 -2.10 -5.07
C ASP A 71 -15.03 -2.27 -4.70
N LEU A 72 -14.74 -2.69 -3.46
CA LEU A 72 -13.38 -2.93 -2.99
C LEU A 72 -12.73 -4.13 -3.69
N ARG A 73 -13.49 -5.20 -3.92
CA ARG A 73 -13.04 -6.38 -4.68
C ARG A 73 -12.72 -6.03 -6.13
N ALA A 74 -13.59 -5.26 -6.80
CA ALA A 74 -13.37 -4.78 -8.15
C ALA A 74 -12.11 -3.89 -8.22
N THR A 75 -11.97 -2.94 -7.30
CA THR A 75 -10.78 -2.07 -7.24
C THR A 75 -9.49 -2.87 -7.04
N ARG A 76 -9.51 -3.90 -6.19
CA ARG A 76 -8.34 -4.80 -6.00
C ARG A 76 -7.96 -5.53 -7.29
N GLN A 77 -8.95 -5.97 -8.06
CA GLN A 77 -8.71 -6.61 -9.36
C GLN A 77 -8.15 -5.61 -10.37
N GLU A 78 -8.68 -4.39 -10.44
CA GLU A 78 -8.19 -3.32 -11.33
C GLU A 78 -6.74 -2.89 -11.02
N LEU A 79 -6.34 -2.93 -9.74
CA LEU A 79 -4.96 -2.65 -9.33
C LEU A 79 -3.96 -3.77 -9.69
N SER A 80 -4.43 -4.89 -10.23
CA SER A 80 -3.59 -5.98 -10.73
C SER A 80 -3.70 -6.05 -12.25
N THR A 81 -2.56 -5.99 -12.95
CA THR A 81 -2.54 -5.98 -14.42
C THR A 81 -2.43 -7.36 -15.04
N VAL A 82 -2.20 -8.39 -14.22
CA VAL A 82 -2.09 -9.79 -14.62
C VAL A 82 -2.78 -10.69 -13.58
N PRO A 83 -3.22 -11.91 -13.96
CA PRO A 83 -3.70 -12.91 -13.02
C PRO A 83 -2.62 -13.35 -12.01
N ASP A 84 -3.07 -13.99 -10.94
CA ASP A 84 -2.19 -14.61 -9.95
C ASP A 84 -1.25 -15.64 -10.61
N GLY A 85 0.03 -15.58 -10.27
CA GLY A 85 1.07 -16.31 -10.97
C GLY A 85 2.45 -16.18 -10.33
N PRO A 86 3.53 -16.55 -11.06
CA PRO A 86 4.89 -16.35 -10.59
C PRO A 86 5.22 -14.87 -10.42
N ILE A 87 5.95 -14.52 -9.36
CA ILE A 87 6.46 -13.17 -9.12
C ILE A 87 7.98 -13.17 -9.07
N GLY A 88 8.57 -12.00 -9.30
CA GLY A 88 10.03 -11.81 -9.17
C GLY A 88 10.43 -10.62 -8.32
N VAL A 89 9.47 -9.76 -7.96
CA VAL A 89 9.73 -8.56 -7.18
C VAL A 89 8.60 -8.38 -6.18
N VAL A 90 8.95 -8.02 -4.95
CA VAL A 90 8.04 -7.40 -3.99
C VAL A 90 8.56 -5.99 -3.70
N ALA A 91 7.71 -4.98 -3.88
CA ALA A 91 8.07 -3.61 -3.58
C ALA A 91 7.02 -2.98 -2.66
N LEU A 92 7.47 -2.48 -1.51
CA LEU A 92 6.63 -1.87 -0.47
C LEU A 92 7.09 -0.43 -0.18
N GLY A 93 6.25 0.33 0.52
CA GLY A 93 6.64 1.65 1.04
C GLY A 93 6.34 2.81 0.11
N SER A 94 5.14 2.84 -0.47
CA SER A 94 4.63 4.04 -1.13
C SER A 94 3.27 4.46 -0.61
N PRO A 95 3.20 5.59 0.11
CA PRO A 95 4.33 6.47 0.48
C PRO A 95 5.24 5.80 1.52
N HIS A 96 6.42 6.38 1.78
CA HIS A 96 7.51 5.78 2.57
C HIS A 96 7.03 4.91 3.75
N PHE A 97 7.60 3.69 3.84
CA PHE A 97 7.26 2.71 4.87
C PHE A 97 7.66 3.23 6.25
N SER A 98 6.71 3.22 7.19
CA SER A 98 6.88 3.71 8.55
C SER A 98 7.60 2.71 9.45
N LEU A 99 8.06 3.16 10.62
CA LEU A 99 8.61 2.25 11.63
C LEU A 99 7.58 1.21 12.11
N ALA A 100 6.31 1.59 12.23
CA ALA A 100 5.24 0.68 12.64
C ALA A 100 4.98 -0.39 11.58
N GLU A 101 5.00 -0.01 10.30
CA GLU A 101 4.90 -0.96 9.19
C GLU A 101 6.08 -1.94 9.17
N PHE A 102 7.31 -1.48 9.47
CA PHE A 102 8.45 -2.40 9.67
C PHE A 102 8.24 -3.35 10.85
N GLY A 103 7.60 -2.87 11.93
CA GLY A 103 7.24 -3.70 13.08
C GLY A 103 6.24 -4.80 12.72
N ALA A 104 5.35 -4.57 11.76
CA ALA A 104 4.44 -5.58 11.21
C ALA A 104 5.12 -6.50 10.19
N LEU A 105 6.08 -5.99 9.41
CA LEU A 105 6.80 -6.75 8.39
C LEU A 105 7.77 -7.78 8.99
N LEU A 106 8.52 -7.39 10.01
CA LEU A 106 9.61 -8.21 10.57
C LEU A 106 9.16 -9.58 11.11
N PRO A 107 8.05 -9.72 11.86
CA PRO A 107 7.55 -11.03 12.27
C PRO A 107 7.16 -11.91 11.07
N LEU A 108 6.60 -11.33 10.01
CA LEU A 108 6.26 -12.07 8.79
C LEU A 108 7.51 -12.57 8.08
N LEU A 109 8.59 -11.78 8.03
CA LEU A 109 9.85 -12.21 7.42
C LEU A 109 10.53 -13.32 8.24
N ASP A 110 10.43 -13.28 9.57
CA ASP A 110 10.94 -14.37 10.42
C ASP A 110 10.21 -15.70 10.17
N GLU A 111 8.91 -15.64 9.88
CA GLU A 111 8.10 -16.83 9.59
C GLU A 111 8.26 -17.31 8.15
N TYR A 112 8.43 -16.39 7.20
CA TYR A 112 8.47 -16.67 5.77
C TYR A 112 9.72 -16.08 5.12
N ALA A 113 10.76 -16.92 5.01
CA ALA A 113 12.01 -16.54 4.36
C ALA A 113 11.79 -16.21 2.87
N VAL A 114 12.33 -15.07 2.43
CA VAL A 114 12.21 -14.60 1.04
C VAL A 114 12.92 -15.57 0.09
N HIS A 115 12.24 -15.95 -1.00
CA HIS A 115 12.81 -16.82 -2.02
C HIS A 115 14.03 -16.15 -2.68
N PRO A 116 15.16 -16.86 -2.90
CA PRO A 116 16.38 -16.26 -3.46
C PRO A 116 16.20 -15.54 -4.80
N ASP A 117 15.26 -16.02 -5.62
CA ASP A 117 14.93 -15.44 -6.93
C ASP A 117 13.90 -14.29 -6.86
N VAL A 118 13.44 -13.89 -5.67
CA VAL A 118 12.52 -12.76 -5.48
C VAL A 118 13.27 -11.58 -4.89
N GLU A 119 13.26 -10.47 -5.61
CA GLU A 119 13.80 -9.21 -5.13
C GLU A 119 12.82 -8.54 -4.16
N PHE A 120 13.17 -8.42 -2.88
CA PHE A 120 12.33 -7.76 -1.87
C PHE A 120 12.84 -6.35 -1.56
N ILE A 121 12.04 -5.34 -1.89
CA ILE A 121 12.41 -3.92 -1.77
C ILE A 121 11.43 -3.21 -0.83
N VAL A 122 11.95 -2.41 0.09
CA VAL A 122 11.14 -1.51 0.92
C VAL A 122 11.67 -0.08 0.80
N CYS A 123 10.82 0.82 0.30
CA CYS A 123 11.12 2.25 0.21
C CYS A 123 10.77 2.94 1.53
N THR A 124 11.71 3.68 2.11
CA THR A 124 11.51 4.40 3.37
C THR A 124 12.28 5.73 3.35
N ASN A 125 12.24 6.49 4.44
CA ASN A 125 12.97 7.75 4.58
C ASN A 125 14.17 7.62 5.53
N ARG A 126 15.08 8.58 5.46
CA ARG A 126 16.29 8.61 6.31
C ARG A 126 16.03 8.59 7.82
N PHE A 127 14.90 9.15 8.27
CA PHE A 127 14.55 9.21 9.70
C PHE A 127 14.17 7.83 10.22
N VAL A 128 13.33 7.10 9.46
CA VAL A 128 12.97 5.72 9.77
C VAL A 128 14.21 4.82 9.67
N LEU A 129 15.07 4.99 8.66
CA LEU A 129 16.35 4.25 8.58
C LEU A 129 17.19 4.42 9.84
N ALA A 130 17.29 5.64 10.37
CA ALA A 130 18.02 5.90 11.61
C ALA A 130 17.38 5.21 12.82
N GLN A 131 16.04 5.11 12.86
CA GLN A 131 15.33 4.35 13.89
C GLN A 131 15.57 2.84 13.76
N LEU A 132 15.55 2.30 12.54
CA LEU A 132 15.82 0.88 12.27
C LEU A 132 17.22 0.48 12.75
N ALA A 133 18.23 1.33 12.51
CA ALA A 133 19.60 1.08 12.97
C ALA A 133 19.69 1.07 14.51
N ARG A 134 19.03 2.02 15.20
CA ARG A 134 19.02 2.07 16.67
C ARG A 134 18.37 0.84 17.31
N ASN A 135 17.40 0.25 16.63
CA ASN A 135 16.65 -0.91 17.14
C ASN A 135 17.26 -2.26 16.72
N GLY A 136 18.37 -2.27 15.96
CA GLY A 136 18.96 -3.50 15.40
C GLY A 136 18.11 -4.15 14.30
N TRP A 137 17.14 -3.43 13.76
CA TRP A 137 16.20 -3.94 12.74
C TRP A 137 16.82 -3.90 11.35
N ARG A 138 17.77 -3.00 11.12
CA ARG A 138 18.47 -2.89 9.83
C ARG A 138 19.20 -4.19 9.49
N GLU A 139 19.93 -4.74 10.45
CA GLU A 139 20.71 -5.97 10.30
C GLU A 139 19.78 -7.17 10.10
N ARG A 140 18.66 -7.21 10.84
CA ARG A 140 17.63 -8.25 10.67
C ARG A 140 16.98 -8.21 9.29
N LEU A 141 16.67 -7.02 8.76
CA LEU A 141 16.15 -6.87 7.39
C LEU A 141 17.17 -7.33 6.34
N GLN A 142 18.45 -6.99 6.53
CA GLN A 142 19.54 -7.46 5.65
C GLN A 142 19.69 -8.98 5.65
N ALA A 143 19.56 -9.62 6.83
CA ALA A 143 19.59 -11.08 6.94
C ALA A 143 18.46 -11.78 6.17
N HIS A 144 17.32 -11.10 6.00
CA HIS A 144 16.19 -11.53 5.19
C HIS A 144 16.29 -11.14 3.70
N ASN A 145 17.47 -10.66 3.25
CA ASN A 145 17.70 -10.15 1.90
C ASN A 145 16.77 -8.99 1.48
N VAL A 146 16.25 -8.23 2.46
CA VAL A 146 15.44 -7.04 2.17
C VAL A 146 16.34 -5.87 1.79
N ARG A 147 16.09 -5.30 0.60
CA ARG A 147 16.78 -4.10 0.13
C ARG A 147 16.01 -2.84 0.52
N LEU A 148 16.65 -2.01 1.33
CA LEU A 148 16.12 -0.69 1.68
C LEU A 148 16.46 0.34 0.61
N VAL A 149 15.45 1.08 0.16
CA VAL A 149 15.58 2.24 -0.73
C VAL A 149 15.18 3.47 0.09
N VAL A 150 16.01 4.51 0.08
CA VAL A 150 15.90 5.62 1.03
C VAL A 150 15.68 6.93 0.28
N ASP A 151 14.65 7.68 0.69
CA ASP A 151 14.28 9.00 0.16
C ASP A 151 13.98 9.02 -1.35
N THR A 152 13.63 7.87 -1.91
CA THR A 152 13.20 7.73 -3.30
C THR A 152 12.31 6.49 -3.45
N CYS A 153 11.84 6.26 -4.67
CA CYS A 153 10.81 5.28 -4.98
C CYS A 153 11.19 4.46 -6.21
N VAL A 154 10.82 3.18 -6.21
CA VAL A 154 11.08 2.24 -7.32
C VAL A 154 10.40 2.63 -8.63
N VAL A 155 9.32 3.43 -8.61
CA VAL A 155 8.59 3.84 -9.82
C VAL A 155 9.03 5.19 -10.40
N VAL A 156 10.09 5.81 -9.87
CA VAL A 156 10.63 7.09 -10.40
C VAL A 156 12.09 6.99 -10.83
N THR A 157 12.76 5.87 -10.54
CA THR A 157 14.16 5.62 -10.90
C THR A 157 14.36 4.13 -11.22
N PRO A 158 15.34 3.75 -12.05
CA PRO A 158 15.55 2.36 -12.46
C PRO A 158 16.22 1.54 -11.35
N ILE A 159 15.52 1.35 -10.23
CA ILE A 159 16.03 0.65 -9.05
C ILE A 159 15.86 -0.87 -9.18
N VAL A 160 14.72 -1.32 -9.73
CA VAL A 160 14.36 -2.74 -9.81
C VAL A 160 15.28 -3.47 -10.78
N ARG A 161 15.89 -4.57 -10.33
CA ARG A 161 16.87 -5.33 -11.11
C ARG A 161 16.21 -6.43 -11.94
N SER A 162 15.14 -7.02 -11.42
CA SER A 162 14.44 -8.15 -12.03
C SER A 162 13.48 -7.72 -13.15
N GLN A 163 14.03 -7.15 -14.21
CA GLN A 163 13.28 -6.70 -15.38
C GLN A 163 12.49 -7.85 -16.03
N GLY A 164 11.29 -7.56 -16.54
CA GLY A 164 10.42 -8.55 -17.19
C GLY A 164 9.71 -9.53 -16.24
N ARG A 165 9.88 -9.39 -14.91
CA ARG A 165 9.14 -10.17 -13.91
C ARG A 165 7.95 -9.37 -13.36
N VAL A 166 7.00 -10.08 -12.74
CA VAL A 166 5.84 -9.47 -12.10
C VAL A 166 6.23 -8.92 -10.72
N LEU A 167 5.78 -7.71 -10.44
CA LEU A 167 5.95 -7.02 -9.16
C LEU A 167 4.69 -7.17 -8.31
N MET A 168 4.85 -7.54 -7.03
CA MET A 168 3.75 -7.53 -6.07
C MET A 168 3.91 -6.39 -5.06
N THR A 169 2.80 -5.74 -4.69
CA THR A 169 2.83 -4.60 -3.78
C THR A 169 1.54 -4.47 -2.96
N ASN A 170 1.65 -3.86 -1.78
CA ASN A 170 0.53 -3.41 -0.96
C ASN A 170 0.22 -1.91 -1.09
N SER A 171 0.88 -1.22 -2.02
CA SER A 171 0.67 0.20 -2.28
C SER A 171 -0.18 0.42 -3.53
N GLY A 172 -1.34 1.07 -3.38
CA GLY A 172 -2.16 1.47 -4.52
C GLY A 172 -1.43 2.42 -5.47
N LYS A 173 -0.51 3.25 -4.95
CA LYS A 173 0.34 4.13 -5.75
C LYS A 173 1.36 3.36 -6.58
N PHE A 174 2.01 2.33 -6.01
CA PHE A 174 2.87 1.47 -6.80
C PHE A 174 2.10 0.66 -7.82
N ALA A 175 0.94 0.10 -7.45
CA ALA A 175 0.08 -0.59 -8.39
C ALA A 175 -0.30 0.31 -9.58
N HIS A 176 -0.62 1.58 -9.32
CA HIS A 176 -0.97 2.53 -10.38
C HIS A 176 0.21 2.86 -11.33
N TYR A 177 1.38 3.24 -10.79
CA TYR A 177 2.47 3.77 -11.61
C TYR A 177 3.44 2.71 -12.15
N THR A 178 3.52 1.52 -11.54
CA THR A 178 4.49 0.50 -11.94
C THR A 178 4.44 0.16 -13.45
N PRO A 179 3.26 -0.09 -14.05
CA PRO A 179 3.17 -0.41 -15.48
C PRO A 179 3.63 0.76 -16.37
N GLY A 180 3.19 1.98 -16.08
CA GLY A 180 3.47 3.15 -16.91
C GLY A 180 4.90 3.68 -16.78
N ASN A 181 5.46 3.65 -15.57
CA ASN A 181 6.74 4.30 -15.30
C ASN A 181 7.95 3.37 -15.44
N ILE A 182 7.80 2.09 -15.07
CA ILE A 182 8.91 1.12 -15.09
C ILE A 182 8.63 -0.14 -15.89
N GLY A 183 7.48 -0.22 -16.58
CA GLY A 183 7.18 -1.26 -17.55
C GLY A 183 6.93 -2.66 -16.98
N LEU A 184 6.82 -2.81 -15.66
CA LEU A 184 6.53 -4.10 -15.03
C LEU A 184 5.03 -4.31 -14.89
N GLN A 185 4.61 -5.57 -15.01
CA GLN A 185 3.26 -5.97 -14.61
C GLN A 185 3.18 -6.03 -13.09
N VAL A 186 1.99 -5.79 -12.54
CA VAL A 186 1.81 -5.64 -11.10
C VAL A 186 0.64 -6.46 -10.57
N ILE A 187 0.79 -6.96 -9.36
CA ILE A 187 -0.26 -7.62 -8.58
C ILE A 187 -0.39 -6.89 -7.24
N PHE A 188 -1.61 -6.48 -6.92
CA PHE A 188 -1.91 -5.80 -5.65
C PHE A 188 -2.36 -6.81 -4.59
N GLY A 189 -1.91 -6.63 -3.34
CA GLY A 189 -2.26 -7.50 -2.23
C GLY A 189 -1.98 -6.90 -0.85
N SER A 190 -2.32 -7.62 0.20
CA SER A 190 -1.98 -7.20 1.56
C SER A 190 -0.48 -7.35 1.86
N LEU A 191 0.00 -6.77 2.98
CA LEU A 191 1.38 -6.97 3.43
C LEU A 191 1.70 -8.46 3.60
N ARG A 192 0.77 -9.23 4.19
CA ARG A 192 0.93 -10.66 4.41
C ARG A 192 0.96 -11.44 3.08
N GLU A 193 0.08 -11.11 2.15
CA GLU A 193 0.07 -11.70 0.82
C GLU A 193 1.41 -11.43 0.11
N CYS A 194 1.94 -10.20 0.18
CA CYS A 194 3.25 -9.86 -0.38
C CYS A 194 4.37 -10.72 0.21
N VAL A 195 4.46 -10.84 1.53
CA VAL A 195 5.53 -11.60 2.19
C VAL A 195 5.42 -13.10 1.91
N ARG A 196 4.23 -13.68 2.00
CA ARG A 196 4.03 -15.11 1.73
C ARG A 196 4.26 -15.45 0.26
N SER A 197 3.89 -14.56 -0.65
CA SER A 197 4.20 -14.73 -2.07
C SER A 197 5.70 -14.61 -2.35
N ALA A 198 6.39 -13.69 -1.66
CA ALA A 198 7.84 -13.57 -1.77
C ALA A 198 8.57 -14.84 -1.33
N ALA A 199 8.08 -15.51 -0.29
CA ALA A 199 8.65 -16.77 0.16
C ALA A 199 8.40 -17.94 -0.81
N GLN A 200 7.29 -17.92 -1.54
CA GLN A 200 6.91 -18.98 -2.48
C GLN A 200 7.41 -18.73 -3.92
N GLY A 201 7.77 -17.48 -4.27
CA GLY A 201 8.02 -17.08 -5.66
C GLY A 201 6.77 -17.07 -6.55
N PHE A 202 5.60 -17.25 -5.95
CA PHE A 202 4.30 -17.38 -6.59
C PHE A 202 3.24 -16.72 -5.71
N VAL A 203 2.19 -16.14 -6.32
CA VAL A 203 1.15 -15.45 -5.56
C VAL A 203 0.43 -16.38 -4.58
N TRP A 204 0.39 -15.96 -3.32
CA TRP A 204 -0.41 -16.54 -2.27
C TRP A 204 -1.46 -15.52 -1.81
N ARG A 205 -2.73 -15.95 -1.74
CA ARG A 205 -3.86 -15.12 -1.32
C ARG A 205 -4.34 -15.51 0.08
N ASP A 206 -4.74 -14.50 0.85
CA ASP A 206 -5.38 -14.71 2.15
C ASP A 206 -6.89 -14.72 1.97
N ASP A 207 -7.48 -15.91 1.92
CA ASP A 207 -8.92 -16.09 1.70
C ASP A 207 -9.78 -15.46 2.81
N SER A 208 -9.19 -15.23 4.00
CA SER A 208 -9.91 -14.61 5.12
C SER A 208 -10.17 -13.11 4.94
N LEU A 209 -9.38 -12.42 4.09
CA LEU A 209 -9.49 -10.98 3.90
C LEU A 209 -10.64 -10.57 2.98
N TRP A 210 -11.07 -11.47 2.09
CA TRP A 210 -12.00 -11.15 1.00
C TRP A 210 -13.18 -12.13 0.90
N GLY A 211 -13.20 -13.16 1.75
CA GLY A 211 -14.31 -14.10 1.87
C GLY A 211 -15.63 -13.40 2.19
N MET A 212 -16.74 -14.05 1.84
CA MET A 212 -18.07 -13.61 2.26
C MET A 212 -18.19 -13.85 3.77
N VAL A 213 -18.30 -12.76 4.54
CA VAL A 213 -18.99 -12.79 5.84
C VAL A 213 -20.46 -12.54 5.56
#